data_AF-A0A939API9-F1
#
_entry.id   AF-A0A939API9-F1
#
_cell.length_a   1.000
_cell.length_b   1.000
_cell.length_c   1.000
_cell.angle_alpha   90.00
_cell.angle_beta   90.00
_cell.angle_gamma   90.00
#
_symmetry.space_group_name_H-M   'P 1'
#
loop_
_entity.id
_entity.type
_entity.pdbx_description
1 polymer ?
#
loop_
_entity_poly.entity_id
_entity_poly.type
_entity_poly.pdbx_seq_one_letter_code
_entity_poly.pdbx_strand_id
1 'polypeptide(L)'
;MWEPQRSEVVLDKQAFIRTENSGHCPLCGGRLTTGQPTIPFLVRGTVIVIKDVPARICEECDEPFLAGPAADTVTNLLTELRSLRAEVSVIAFPERVRNVPVVA
;
A
#
# COMPACT_ATOMS: atom_id res chain seq x y z
N MET A 1 -21.53 -40.28 25.46
CA MET A 1 -20.17 -40.55 24.95
C MET A 1 -20.05 -39.93 23.58
N TRP A 2 -19.85 -38.61 23.59
CA TRP A 2 -19.41 -37.80 22.47
C TRP A 2 -18.40 -36.84 23.13
N GLU A 3 -17.15 -36.88 22.68
CA GLU A 3 -16.08 -36.02 23.14
C GLU A 3 -15.88 -34.94 22.08
N PRO A 4 -15.99 -33.64 22.41
CA PRO A 4 -15.65 -32.59 21.46
C PRO A 4 -14.12 -32.56 21.34
N GLN A 5 -13.60 -32.88 20.15
CA GLN A 5 -12.19 -32.67 19.86
C GLN A 5 -11.90 -31.17 19.84
N ARG A 6 -11.46 -30.67 21.00
CA ARG A 6 -10.86 -29.36 21.21
C ARG A 6 -9.48 -29.37 20.55
N SER A 7 -9.39 -28.99 19.28
CA SER A 7 -8.14 -28.52 18.70
C SER A 7 -8.05 -27.01 18.88
N GLU A 8 -7.79 -26.61 20.13
CA GLU A 8 -6.99 -25.41 20.37
C GLU A 8 -5.59 -25.76 19.86
N VAL A 9 -5.06 -24.98 18.91
CA VAL A 9 -3.66 -24.53 18.87
C VAL A 9 -3.45 -23.80 17.53
N VAL A 10 -3.42 -22.49 17.71
CA VAL A 10 -2.56 -21.52 17.01
C VAL A 10 -2.99 -21.20 15.58
N LEU A 11 -3.82 -20.15 15.48
CA LEU A 11 -3.69 -19.20 14.39
C LEU A 11 -2.21 -18.81 14.32
N ASP A 12 -1.52 -19.44 13.38
CA ASP A 12 -0.14 -19.16 13.07
C ASP A 12 -0.05 -17.68 12.68
N LYS A 13 0.35 -16.83 13.63
CA LYS A 13 0.62 -15.41 13.38
C LYS A 13 1.76 -15.24 12.36
N GLN A 14 2.53 -16.29 12.07
CA GLN A 14 3.51 -16.29 10.98
C GLN A 14 2.90 -16.56 9.59
N ALA A 15 1.65 -17.00 9.46
CA ALA A 15 1.01 -17.19 8.16
C ALA A 15 0.52 -15.89 7.50
N PHE A 16 0.31 -14.82 8.28
CA PHE A 16 -0.05 -13.48 7.76
C PHE A 16 1.17 -12.63 7.37
N ILE A 17 2.39 -13.05 7.76
CA ILE A 17 3.65 -12.36 7.50
C ILE A 17 4.59 -13.30 6.74
N ARG A 18 4.20 -13.69 5.53
CA ARG A 18 5.08 -14.36 4.56
C ARG A 18 4.71 -13.94 3.14
N THR A 19 5.01 -12.69 2.80
CA THR A 19 5.26 -12.28 1.41
C THR A 19 6.33 -11.20 1.39
N GLU A 20 7.38 -11.38 2.17
CA GLU A 20 8.60 -10.60 1.97
C GLU A 20 9.35 -11.27 0.82
N ASN A 21 9.51 -10.53 -0.27
CA ASN A 21 10.38 -10.85 -1.40
C ASN A 21 9.95 -11.96 -2.40
N SER A 22 8.70 -11.97 -2.89
CA SER A 22 8.41 -12.76 -4.10
C SER A 22 8.82 -12.03 -5.39
N GLY A 23 9.01 -10.70 -5.38
CA GLY A 23 9.19 -9.91 -6.62
C GLY A 23 7.98 -10.00 -7.57
N HIS A 24 6.90 -10.65 -7.14
CA HIS A 24 5.69 -10.91 -7.89
C HIS A 24 4.48 -10.33 -7.16
N CYS A 25 3.47 -9.91 -7.92
CA CYS A 25 2.26 -9.30 -7.45
C CYS A 25 1.43 -10.32 -6.66
N PRO A 26 1.05 -10.03 -5.41
CA PRO A 26 0.20 -10.92 -4.62
C PRO A 26 -1.24 -11.04 -5.17
N LEU A 27 -1.68 -10.14 -6.06
CA LEU A 27 -3.03 -10.16 -6.62
C LEU A 27 -3.17 -11.01 -7.89
N CYS A 28 -2.15 -11.00 -8.75
CA CYS A 28 -2.23 -11.66 -10.06
C CYS A 28 -1.02 -12.55 -10.40
N GLY A 29 0.04 -12.55 -9.58
CA GLY A 29 1.28 -13.29 -9.81
C GLY A 29 2.25 -12.64 -10.80
N GLY A 30 1.92 -11.48 -11.36
CA GLY A 30 2.74 -10.74 -12.32
C GLY A 30 4.02 -10.15 -11.74
N ARG A 31 4.97 -9.69 -12.57
CA ARG A 31 6.26 -9.15 -12.10
C ARG A 31 6.11 -7.74 -11.53
N LEU A 32 6.75 -7.48 -10.39
CA LEU A 32 6.80 -6.16 -9.77
C LEU A 32 8.05 -5.38 -10.20
N THR A 33 7.90 -4.14 -10.63
CA THR A 33 9.00 -3.21 -10.94
C THR A 33 8.90 -1.92 -10.16
N THR A 34 10.01 -1.25 -9.88
CA THR A 34 10.00 0.06 -9.21
C THR A 34 9.40 1.14 -10.13
N GLY A 35 8.59 2.04 -9.57
CA GLY A 35 8.02 3.18 -10.31
C GLY A 35 7.49 4.27 -9.38
N GLN A 36 6.86 5.28 -9.99
CA GLN A 36 6.32 6.46 -9.33
C GLN A 36 4.89 6.79 -9.81
N PRO A 37 3.88 5.94 -9.55
CA PRO A 37 2.57 6.15 -10.11
C PRO A 37 1.87 7.35 -9.46
N THR A 38 0.83 7.82 -10.14
CA THR A 38 -0.14 8.75 -9.58
C THR A 38 -1.28 7.95 -8.97
N ILE A 39 -1.49 8.08 -7.66
CA ILE A 39 -2.45 7.25 -6.91
C ILE A 39 -3.63 8.12 -6.45
N PRO A 40 -4.86 7.84 -6.92
CA PRO A 40 -6.07 8.48 -6.44
C PRO A 40 -6.60 7.83 -5.15
N PHE A 41 -7.11 8.64 -4.24
CA PHE A 41 -7.74 8.24 -2.99
C PHE A 41 -9.10 8.93 -2.86
N LEU A 42 -10.10 8.22 -2.35
CA LEU A 42 -11.39 8.80 -1.97
C LEU A 42 -11.48 8.87 -0.45
N VAL A 43 -11.51 10.09 0.10
CA VAL A 43 -11.55 10.33 1.55
C VAL A 43 -12.68 11.29 1.88
N ARG A 44 -13.71 10.80 2.59
CA ARG A 44 -14.87 11.61 3.05
C ARG A 44 -15.55 12.43 1.93
N GLY A 45 -15.61 11.88 0.71
CA GLY A 45 -16.21 12.54 -0.45
C GLY A 45 -15.26 13.47 -1.22
N THR A 46 -14.02 13.64 -0.77
CA THR A 46 -12.97 14.35 -1.50
C THR A 46 -12.09 13.34 -2.25
N VAL A 47 -11.79 13.63 -3.52
CA VAL A 47 -10.79 12.92 -4.30
C VAL A 47 -9.42 13.56 -4.06
N ILE A 48 -8.46 12.77 -3.58
CA ILE A 48 -7.08 13.20 -3.38
C ILE A 48 -6.20 12.42 -4.36
N VAL A 49 -5.51 13.12 -5.25
CA VAL A 49 -4.57 12.53 -6.19
C VAL A 49 -3.16 12.85 -5.73
N ILE A 50 -2.39 11.81 -5.41
CA ILE A 50 -0.98 11.96 -5.02
C ILE A 50 -0.11 11.50 -6.19
N LYS A 51 0.66 12.43 -6.76
CA LYS A 51 1.57 12.17 -7.88
C LYS A 51 2.94 11.70 -7.38
N ASP A 52 3.62 10.94 -8.23
CA ASP A 52 5.04 10.57 -8.10
C ASP A 52 5.34 9.80 -6.79
N VAL A 53 4.46 8.88 -6.41
CA VAL A 53 4.58 8.09 -5.17
C VAL A 53 5.55 6.93 -5.38
N PRO A 54 6.67 6.79 -4.66
CA PRO A 54 7.55 5.62 -4.83
C PRO A 54 6.82 4.31 -4.51
N ALA A 55 6.80 3.38 -5.47
CA ALA A 55 6.10 2.11 -5.36
C ALA A 55 6.78 0.97 -6.14
N ARG A 56 6.39 -0.27 -5.84
CA ARG A 56 6.50 -1.40 -6.77
C ARG A 56 5.19 -1.51 -7.55
N ILE A 57 5.24 -1.53 -8.87
CA ILE A 57 4.08 -1.59 -9.76
C ILE A 57 4.10 -2.95 -10.46
N CYS A 58 2.97 -3.63 -10.50
CA CYS A 58 2.81 -4.84 -11.30
C CYS A 58 2.77 -4.49 -12.79
N GLU A 59 3.58 -5.14 -13.61
CA GLU A 59 3.60 -4.89 -15.06
C GLU A 59 2.32 -5.36 -15.79
N GLU A 60 1.52 -6.21 -15.15
CA GLU A 60 0.38 -6.89 -15.75
C GLU A 60 -0.97 -6.31 -15.30
N CYS A 61 -1.13 -6.01 -14.01
CA CYS A 61 -2.39 -5.45 -13.49
C CYS A 61 -2.28 -3.99 -13.03
N ASP A 62 -1.10 -3.37 -13.17
CA ASP A 62 -0.81 -1.97 -12.83
C ASP A 62 -1.04 -1.59 -11.34
N GLU A 63 -1.16 -2.60 -10.46
CA GLU A 63 -1.38 -2.36 -9.03
C GLU A 63 -0.09 -1.85 -8.36
N PRO A 64 -0.15 -0.71 -7.63
CA PRO A 64 0.97 -0.19 -6.86
C PRO A 64 1.03 -0.76 -5.44
N PHE A 65 2.23 -1.16 -5.02
CA PHE A 65 2.57 -1.61 -3.67
C PHE A 65 3.55 -0.65 -3.02
N LEU A 66 3.17 -0.10 -1.87
CA LEU A 66 3.96 0.87 -1.12
C LEU A 66 4.76 0.18 -0.01
N ALA A 67 6.05 0.51 0.10
CA ALA A 67 6.83 0.17 1.28
C ALA A 67 6.44 1.06 2.47
N GLY A 68 6.74 0.62 3.70
CA GLY A 68 6.38 1.31 4.94
C GLY A 68 6.56 2.83 4.91
N PRO A 69 7.76 3.36 4.60
CA PRO A 69 8.00 4.81 4.58
C PRO A 69 7.11 5.59 3.59
N ALA A 70 6.83 5.00 2.43
CA ALA A 70 5.94 5.61 1.43
C ALA A 70 4.48 5.56 1.89
N ALA A 71 4.04 4.43 2.45
CA ALA A 71 2.70 4.25 3.00
C ALA A 71 2.43 5.20 4.18
N ASP A 72 3.40 5.40 5.07
CA ASP A 72 3.33 6.35 6.19
C ASP A 72 3.18 7.78 5.67
N THR A 73 3.97 8.15 4.66
CA THR A 73 3.92 9.49 4.07
C THR A 73 2.58 9.75 3.39
N VAL A 74 2.06 8.80 2.61
CA VAL A 74 0.71 8.87 2.02
C VAL A 74 -0.33 9.04 3.12
N THR A 75 -0.26 8.26 4.20
CA THR A 75 -1.21 8.32 5.31
C THR A 75 -1.21 9.69 6.00
N ASN A 76 -0.03 10.27 6.20
CA ASN A 76 0.12 11.61 6.78
C ASN A 76 -0.48 12.68 5.87
N LEU A 77 -0.18 12.65 4.57
CA LEU A 77 -0.76 13.58 3.59
C LEU A 77 -2.28 13.49 3.55
N LEU A 78 -2.83 12.28 3.47
CA LEU A 78 -4.28 12.07 3.51
C LEU A 78 -4.89 12.62 4.81
N THR A 79 -4.19 12.51 5.93
CA THR A 79 -4.66 13.02 7.23
C THR A 79 -4.68 14.54 7.26
N GLU A 80 -3.63 15.21 6.76
CA GLU A 80 -3.55 16.67 6.68
C GLU A 80 -4.65 17.25 5.77
N LEU A 81 -4.88 16.60 4.62
CA LEU A 81 -5.83 17.06 3.60
C LEU A 81 -7.30 16.86 3.99
N ARG A 82 -7.61 16.04 5.02
CA ARG A 82 -9.00 15.80 5.49
C ARG A 82 -9.77 17.07 5.87
N SER A 83 -9.06 18.12 6.25
CA SER A 83 -9.64 19.38 6.70
C SER A 83 -9.93 20.35 5.55
N LEU A 84 -9.40 20.08 4.35
CA LEU A 84 -9.60 20.94 3.20
C LEU A 84 -11.03 20.78 2.67
N ARG A 85 -11.68 21.91 2.43
CA ARG A 85 -13.00 21.97 1.78
C ARG A 85 -12.82 21.98 0.26
N ALA A 86 -12.22 20.92 -0.28
CA ALA A 86 -12.04 20.72 -1.70
C ALA A 86 -12.72 19.43 -2.15
N GLU A 87 -13.33 19.43 -3.34
CA GLU A 87 -13.88 18.22 -3.96
C GLU A 87 -12.75 17.36 -4.54
N VAL A 88 -11.73 18.01 -5.11
CA VAL A 88 -10.54 17.37 -5.67
C VAL A 88 -9.29 18.11 -5.22
N SER A 89 -8.29 17.38 -4.73
CA SER A 89 -6.96 17.90 -4.40
C SER A 89 -5.90 17.09 -5.14
N VAL A 90 -5.00 17.76 -5.85
CA VAL A 90 -3.86 17.12 -6.53
C VAL A 90 -2.58 17.61 -5.87
N ILE A 91 -1.79 16.69 -5.31
CA ILE A 91 -0.54 16.99 -4.63
C ILE A 91 0.60 16.13 -5.16
N ALA A 92 1.83 16.60 -5.05
CA ALA A 92 3.01 15.80 -5.33
C ALA A 92 3.50 15.12 -4.04
N PHE A 93 4.01 13.90 -4.16
CA PHE A 93 4.70 13.25 -3.06
C PHE A 93 5.93 14.10 -2.63
N PRO A 94 6.32 14.16 -1.35
CA PRO A 94 7.47 14.96 -0.92
C PRO A 94 8.81 14.45 -1.46
N GLU A 95 9.60 15.31 -2.10
CA GLU A 95 10.96 14.97 -2.61
C GLU A 95 11.86 14.33 -1.56
N ARG A 96 11.78 14.81 -0.31
CA ARG A 96 12.62 14.34 0.80
C ARG A 96 12.46 12.85 1.10
N VAL A 97 11.32 12.27 0.72
CA VAL A 97 11.00 10.85 0.95
C VAL A 97 11.11 10.03 -0.35
N ARG A 98 11.18 10.67 -1.53
CA ARG A 98 11.31 9.97 -2.82
C ARG A 98 12.58 9.11 -2.95
N ASN A 99 13.65 9.48 -2.25
CA ASN A 99 14.94 8.83 -2.37
C ASN A 99 15.12 7.62 -1.44
N VAL A 100 14.07 7.20 -0.74
CA VAL A 100 14.09 5.98 0.08
C VAL A 100 13.97 4.76 -0.86
N PRO A 101 14.90 3.79 -0.80
CA PRO A 101 14.82 2.61 -1.65
C PRO A 101 13.51 1.86 -1.41
N VAL A 102 12.78 1.57 -2.49
CA VAL A 102 11.63 0.68 -2.45
C VAL A 102 12.16 -0.76 -2.41
N VAL A 103 12.55 -1.20 -1.22
CA VAL A 103 13.07 -2.56 -0.96
C VAL A 103 11.94 -3.60 -0.98
N ALA A 104 12.30 -4.83 -1.36
CA ALA A 104 11.42 -5.99 -1.55
C ALA A 104 11.26 -6.82 -0.28
#